data_AF-A0A8H6AMK1-F1
#
_entry.id   AF-A0A8H6AMK1-F1
#
_cell.length_a   1.000
_cell.length_b   1.000
_cell.length_c   1.000
_cell.angle_alpha   90.00
_cell.angle_beta   90.00
_cell.angle_gamma   90.00
#
_symmetry.space_group_name_H-M   'P 1'
#
loop_
_entity.id
_entity.type
_entity.pdbx_description
1 polymer ?
#
loop_
_entity_poly.entity_id
_entity_poly.type
_entity_poly.pdbx_seq_one_letter_code
_entity_poly.pdbx_strand_id
1 'polypeptide(L)'
;MPAPKLYGRTIPFGPYTPEDLVKARRRFPEEKLASRALEKFARANWEGSSSNRWFWKDNCRYTCGDDIIYNQIWVPRTKEVRCPFDYKKYLVPLGGPPTLSQIDIPKPQRLSKLLAHKSEKQWGLPRDHPRHLLNFPQEILDAIFGFTLSTQEYTILPDVSTSNKVHKYEDSKLHQTYKLGRRAYDAALPNTPQVESLVISTVIHQQRYDAQGKYFVLRRVCRHLIDATILRVCKSICDQGTKLLYAGNEFEFKTTKTGKLGASASLFDGILYPNSLSNRSFCQGRDEPQATELRRRMAGDAINIIENRTPVLDLDFDMYHDLFVRFLCVIGPSKAAMIKTLHFIGPVKSHYCSQDSSCTKLVKWCKDDLIESLLLYITLIKRFCTNLQKLVIVMTKDYETSDNLWGSRTVYDFDERERECYARLQALLENQIREFDTVQDLQVYEDDRLEVECAKETEAWFSERTRQRGLEALAKAKLQSRMQDLTVGDDDATSYVETFV
;
A
#
# COMPACT_ATOMS: atom_id res chain seq x y z
N MET A 1 35.19 -11.79 -4.01
CA MET A 1 34.25 -10.65 -3.86
C MET A 1 35.08 -9.38 -3.80
N PRO A 2 34.74 -8.30 -4.55
CA PRO A 2 35.42 -7.03 -4.35
C PRO A 2 35.11 -6.52 -2.93
N ALA A 3 36.12 -5.96 -2.26
CA ALA A 3 35.93 -5.33 -0.96
C ALA A 3 34.85 -4.23 -1.06
N PRO A 4 33.93 -4.11 -0.08
CA PRO A 4 32.96 -3.04 -0.09
C PRO A 4 33.71 -1.70 -0.19
N LYS A 5 33.38 -0.88 -1.20
CA LYS A 5 33.86 0.50 -1.24
C LYS A 5 33.49 1.15 0.08
N LEU A 6 34.50 1.61 0.83
CA LEU A 6 34.31 2.47 1.98
C LEU A 6 33.63 3.74 1.47
N TYR A 7 32.30 3.83 1.57
CA TYR A 7 31.59 5.11 1.55
C TYR A 7 31.90 5.84 2.86
N GLY A 8 33.18 6.20 3.05
CA GLY A 8 33.60 7.19 4.02
C GLY A 8 33.81 8.48 3.24
N ARG A 9 32.87 9.42 3.35
CA ARG A 9 33.10 10.79 2.86
C ARG A 9 34.39 11.30 3.51
N THR A 10 35.32 11.77 2.68
CA THR A 10 36.60 12.41 3.05
C THR A 10 36.46 13.92 3.28
N ILE A 11 35.24 14.43 3.45
CA ILE A 11 35.01 15.86 3.73
C ILE A 11 35.29 16.10 5.22
N PRO A 12 36.14 17.08 5.60
CA PRO A 12 36.38 17.43 7.01
C PRO A 12 35.07 17.82 7.70
N PHE A 13 34.79 17.20 8.86
CA PHE A 13 33.64 17.54 9.68
C PHE A 13 33.89 18.83 10.47
N GLY A 14 33.04 19.85 10.30
CA GLY A 14 33.12 21.11 11.06
C GLY A 14 32.20 21.12 12.29
N PRO A 15 32.47 21.92 13.34
CA PRO A 15 31.52 22.09 14.44
C PRO A 15 30.27 22.87 13.98
N TYR A 16 29.15 22.66 14.68
CA TYR A 16 28.04 23.63 14.64
C TYR A 16 28.52 24.99 15.18
N THR A 17 28.10 26.08 14.51
CA THR A 17 28.54 27.44 14.86
C THR A 17 27.65 28.08 15.94
N PRO A 18 28.07 29.18 16.58
CA PRO A 18 27.21 29.93 17.49
C PRO A 18 25.88 30.37 16.85
N GLU A 19 25.89 30.72 15.56
CA GLU A 19 24.68 31.08 14.81
C GLU A 19 23.73 29.89 14.66
N ASP A 20 24.25 28.68 14.47
CA ASP A 20 23.43 27.47 14.45
C ASP A 20 22.78 27.21 15.81
N LEU A 21 23.49 27.48 16.91
CA LEU A 21 22.92 27.37 18.27
C LEU A 21 21.80 28.39 18.49
N VAL A 22 21.94 29.62 17.98
CA VAL A 22 20.86 30.62 18.03
C VAL A 22 19.64 30.14 17.24
N LYS A 23 19.84 29.60 16.03
CA LYS A 23 18.75 29.02 15.23
C LYS A 23 18.11 27.82 15.93
N ALA A 24 18.91 26.94 16.54
CA ALA A 24 18.44 25.79 17.28
C ALA A 24 17.55 26.20 18.47
N ARG A 25 17.98 27.19 19.27
CA ARG A 25 17.19 27.71 20.40
C ARG A 25 15.91 28.42 19.97
N ARG A 26 15.90 29.09 18.82
CA ARG A 26 14.67 29.67 18.26
C ARG A 26 13.67 28.59 17.82
N ARG A 27 14.17 27.50 17.23
CA ARG A 27 13.33 26.40 16.72
C ARG A 27 12.85 25.45 17.83
N PHE A 28 13.63 25.30 18.90
CA PHE A 28 13.36 24.43 20.04
C PHE A 28 13.51 25.20 21.36
N PRO A 29 12.63 26.18 21.64
CA PRO A 29 12.73 27.05 22.80
C PRO A 29 12.59 26.31 24.14
N GLU A 30 11.97 25.12 24.13
CA GLU A 30 11.80 24.27 25.30
C GLU A 30 13.12 23.60 25.76
N GLU A 31 14.11 23.49 24.89
CA GLU A 31 15.40 22.87 25.22
C GLU A 31 16.37 23.86 25.86
N LYS A 32 16.49 23.79 27.18
CA LYS A 32 17.39 24.67 27.97
C LYS A 32 18.88 24.37 27.74
N LEU A 33 19.22 23.12 27.42
CA LEU A 33 20.60 22.69 27.20
C LEU A 33 21.02 22.92 25.75
N ALA A 34 22.15 23.61 25.55
CA ALA A 34 22.70 23.88 24.22
C ALA A 34 22.95 22.60 23.41
N SER A 35 23.43 21.54 24.07
CA SER A 35 23.67 20.22 23.46
C SER A 35 22.38 19.55 22.98
N ARG A 36 21.26 19.68 23.72
CA ARG A 36 19.96 19.11 23.32
C ARG A 36 19.29 19.92 22.22
N ALA A 37 19.38 21.25 22.28
CA ALA A 37 18.90 22.12 21.21
C ALA A 37 19.63 21.83 19.89
N LEU A 38 20.97 21.72 19.93
CA LEU A 38 21.78 21.36 18.77
C LEU A 38 21.51 19.94 18.28
N GLU A 39 21.25 18.98 19.17
CA GLU A 39 20.83 17.64 18.78
C GLU A 39 19.50 17.67 18.02
N LYS A 40 18.43 18.27 18.58
CA LYS A 40 17.14 18.40 17.88
C LYS A 40 17.29 19.13 16.54
N PHE A 41 18.12 20.17 16.50
CA PHE A 41 18.43 20.90 15.28
C PHE A 41 19.17 20.07 14.25
N ALA A 42 20.19 19.31 14.66
CA ALA A 42 20.90 18.37 13.79
C ALA A 42 19.98 17.29 13.25
N ARG A 43 19.03 16.81 14.07
CA ARG A 43 18.04 15.81 13.64
C ARG A 43 17.01 16.39 12.67
N ALA A 44 16.57 17.62 12.88
CA ALA A 44 15.60 18.29 12.01
C ALA A 44 16.18 18.76 10.66
N ASN A 45 17.51 18.78 10.54
CA ASN A 45 18.23 19.13 9.33
C ASN A 45 19.17 17.98 8.94
N TRP A 46 18.70 16.73 9.02
CA TRP A 46 19.52 15.53 8.86
C TRP A 46 20.17 15.42 7.47
N GLU A 47 19.55 15.99 6.44
CA GLU A 47 20.00 15.97 5.05
C GLU A 47 20.82 17.21 4.66
N GLY A 48 21.72 17.03 3.69
CA GLY A 48 22.52 18.12 3.11
C GLY A 48 23.77 18.48 3.92
N SER A 49 24.17 19.75 3.89
CA SER A 49 25.42 20.25 4.48
C SER A 49 25.52 20.10 6.00
N SER A 50 24.38 19.97 6.68
CA SER A 50 24.25 19.69 8.12
C SER A 50 24.73 18.29 8.52
N SER A 51 24.67 17.30 7.62
CA SER A 51 25.20 15.93 7.86
C SER A 51 26.72 15.87 8.02
N ASN A 52 27.43 16.95 7.68
CA ASN A 52 28.87 17.05 7.80
C ASN A 52 29.31 17.90 9.02
N ARG A 53 28.41 18.12 10.00
CA ARG A 53 28.71 18.90 11.21
C ARG A 53 28.67 18.05 12.48
N TRP A 54 29.37 18.51 13.52
CA TRP A 54 29.38 17.86 14.84
C TRP A 54 29.07 18.82 15.99
N PHE A 55 28.53 18.28 17.09
CA PHE A 55 28.22 19.01 18.32
C PHE A 55 28.71 18.23 19.55
N TRP A 56 28.89 18.93 20.67
CA TRP A 56 29.24 18.33 21.95
C TRP A 56 27.99 17.92 22.74
N LYS A 57 28.00 16.71 23.28
CA LYS A 57 27.02 16.20 24.24
C LYS A 57 27.71 15.18 25.15
N ASP A 58 27.48 15.26 26.46
CA ASP A 58 28.04 14.32 27.44
C ASP A 58 29.56 14.08 27.27
N ASN A 59 30.33 15.16 27.07
CA ASN A 59 31.78 15.14 26.80
C ASN A 59 32.22 14.30 25.58
N CYS A 60 31.29 14.02 24.66
CA CYS A 60 31.57 13.32 23.42
C CYS A 60 31.14 14.17 22.21
N ARG A 61 31.83 13.98 21.08
CA ARG A 61 31.41 14.56 19.80
C ARG A 61 30.31 13.70 19.18
N TYR A 62 29.27 14.35 18.67
CA TYR A 62 28.15 13.71 17.97
C TYR A 62 28.00 14.32 16.58
N THR A 63 27.63 13.50 15.60
CA THR A 63 27.31 13.94 14.22
C THR A 63 26.15 13.12 13.67
N CYS A 64 25.40 13.66 12.70
CA CYS A 64 24.36 12.92 11.99
C CYS A 64 24.96 12.30 10.73
N GLY A 65 24.96 10.97 10.63
CA GLY A 65 25.40 10.26 9.44
C GLY A 65 24.24 9.86 8.54
N ASP A 66 24.56 9.45 7.31
CA ASP A 66 23.57 8.99 6.33
C ASP A 66 22.62 7.92 6.90
N ASP A 67 21.37 8.00 6.49
CA ASP A 67 20.32 7.07 6.85
C ASP A 67 20.71 5.64 6.50
N ILE A 68 20.44 4.72 7.43
CA ILE A 68 20.52 3.29 7.17
C ILE A 68 19.14 2.85 6.71
N ILE A 69 19.02 2.66 5.41
CA ILE A 69 17.85 2.01 4.83
C ILE A 69 17.97 0.51 5.14
N TYR A 70 16.94 -0.04 5.78
CA TYR A 70 16.93 -1.44 6.25
C TYR A 70 17.07 -2.46 5.12
N ASN A 71 16.68 -2.06 3.91
CA ASN A 71 16.83 -2.83 2.69
C ASN A 71 18.27 -2.69 2.22
N GLN A 72 18.99 -3.81 2.14
CA GLN A 72 20.11 -3.86 1.21
C GLN A 72 19.53 -3.47 -0.15
N ILE A 73 20.12 -2.48 -0.81
CA ILE A 73 19.95 -2.33 -2.24
C ILE A 73 20.59 -3.59 -2.82
N TRP A 74 19.80 -4.66 -2.94
CA TRP A 74 20.15 -5.73 -3.84
C TRP A 74 20.15 -5.06 -5.20
N VAL A 75 21.33 -4.87 -5.78
CA VAL A 75 21.41 -4.47 -7.17
C VAL A 75 21.35 -5.80 -7.91
N PRO A 76 20.20 -6.20 -8.51
CA PRO A 76 20.22 -7.30 -9.44
C PRO A 76 21.36 -7.03 -10.40
N ARG A 77 22.15 -8.05 -10.70
CA ARG A 77 23.03 -7.95 -11.86
C ARG A 77 22.09 -7.79 -13.04
N THR A 78 21.86 -6.58 -13.51
CA THR A 78 21.07 -6.30 -14.69
C THR A 78 21.99 -5.81 -15.78
N LYS A 79 21.61 -6.08 -17.03
CA LYS A 79 22.15 -5.36 -18.18
C LYS A 79 21.09 -4.42 -18.71
N GLU A 80 21.51 -3.22 -19.08
CA GLU A 80 20.67 -2.35 -19.90
C GLU A 80 20.60 -2.95 -21.31
N VAL A 81 19.37 -3.18 -21.78
CA VAL A 81 19.08 -3.67 -23.13
C VAL A 81 18.18 -2.65 -23.80
N ARG A 82 18.54 -2.24 -25.01
CA ARG A 82 17.66 -1.45 -25.86
C ARG A 82 16.72 -2.38 -26.60
N CYS A 83 15.42 -2.19 -26.42
CA CYS A 83 14.42 -2.96 -27.13
C CYS A 83 14.40 -2.55 -28.62
N PRO A 84 14.43 -3.51 -29.57
CA PRO A 84 14.40 -3.19 -31.00
C PRO A 84 13.04 -2.65 -31.48
N PHE A 85 11.95 -2.92 -30.74
CA PHE A 85 10.60 -2.57 -31.16
C PHE A 85 10.20 -1.14 -30.78
N ASP A 86 10.54 -0.70 -29.56
CA ASP A 86 10.15 0.63 -29.06
C ASP A 86 11.34 1.57 -28.79
N TYR A 87 12.58 1.09 -29.04
CA TYR A 87 13.85 1.79 -28.85
C TYR A 87 14.09 2.30 -27.42
N LYS A 88 13.28 1.85 -26.44
CA LYS A 88 13.43 2.19 -25.02
C LYS A 88 14.43 1.26 -24.36
N LYS A 89 14.96 1.71 -23.23
CA LYS A 89 15.93 0.98 -22.42
C LYS A 89 15.22 0.19 -21.32
N TYR A 90 15.64 -1.06 -21.14
CA TYR A 90 15.12 -1.99 -20.15
C TYR A 90 16.27 -2.60 -19.36
N LEU A 91 16.03 -2.95 -18.10
CA LEU A 91 16.98 -3.66 -17.25
C LEU A 91 16.62 -5.13 -17.21
N VAL A 92 17.44 -5.96 -17.85
CA VAL A 92 17.22 -7.41 -17.93
C VAL A 92 18.15 -8.12 -16.94
N PRO A 93 17.63 -9.01 -16.07
CA PRO A 93 18.45 -9.76 -15.13
C PRO A 93 19.50 -10.63 -15.81
N LEU A 94 20.74 -10.56 -15.34
CA LEU A 94 21.88 -11.41 -15.70
C LEU A 94 21.87 -12.64 -14.78
N GLY A 95 21.03 -13.62 -15.07
CA GLY A 95 20.98 -14.89 -14.32
C GLY A 95 19.60 -15.44 -13.97
N GLY A 96 18.53 -14.96 -14.61
CA GLY A 96 17.16 -15.37 -14.31
C GLY A 96 16.55 -14.64 -13.11
N PRO A 97 15.32 -15.01 -12.69
CA PRO A 97 14.68 -14.42 -11.52
C PRO A 97 15.50 -14.70 -10.25
N PRO A 98 15.60 -13.74 -9.32
CA PRO A 98 16.33 -13.96 -8.08
C PRO A 98 15.71 -15.09 -7.27
N THR A 99 16.55 -16.02 -6.80
CA THR A 99 16.14 -17.06 -5.85
C THR A 99 15.89 -16.45 -4.47
N LEU A 100 15.08 -17.10 -3.63
CA LEU A 100 14.88 -16.67 -2.24
C LEU A 100 16.22 -16.54 -1.49
N SER A 101 17.18 -17.42 -1.76
CA SER A 101 18.53 -17.33 -1.15
C SER A 101 19.31 -16.08 -1.56
N GLN A 102 19.04 -15.51 -2.73
CA GLN A 102 19.63 -14.26 -3.23
C GLN A 102 18.89 -13.02 -2.72
N ILE A 103 17.62 -13.17 -2.32
CA ILE A 103 16.79 -12.10 -1.74
C ILE A 103 17.02 -12.01 -0.23
N ASP A 104 17.03 -13.15 0.46
CA ASP A 104 17.19 -13.27 1.90
C ASP A 104 18.67 -13.38 2.30
N ILE A 105 19.54 -12.57 1.68
CA ILE A 105 20.96 -12.53 2.04
C ILE A 105 21.09 -11.95 3.46
N PRO A 106 21.68 -12.70 4.41
CA PRO A 106 21.93 -12.18 5.75
C PRO A 106 22.70 -10.87 5.67
N LYS A 107 22.28 -9.90 6.49
CA LYS A 107 22.97 -8.61 6.52
C LYS A 107 24.44 -8.80 6.85
N PRO A 108 25.36 -8.06 6.19
CA PRO A 108 26.76 -8.06 6.58
C PRO A 108 26.88 -7.90 8.09
N GLN A 109 27.71 -8.70 8.76
CA GLN A 109 27.77 -8.76 10.24
C GLN A 109 27.89 -7.38 10.90
N ARG A 110 28.60 -6.43 10.26
CA ARG A 110 28.71 -5.05 10.72
C ARG A 110 27.37 -4.31 10.76
N LEU A 111 26.53 -4.48 9.73
CA LEU A 111 25.18 -3.91 9.68
C LEU A 111 24.24 -4.67 10.61
N SER A 112 24.33 -6.00 10.67
CA SER A 112 23.54 -6.81 11.60
C SER A 112 23.76 -6.38 13.06
N LYS A 113 25.01 -6.23 13.52
CA LYS A 113 25.31 -5.75 14.89
C LYS A 113 24.80 -4.33 15.17
N LEU A 114 24.75 -3.50 14.14
CA LEU A 114 24.34 -2.09 14.24
C LEU A 114 22.82 -1.94 14.26
N LEU A 115 22.13 -2.80 13.51
CA LEU A 115 20.67 -2.82 13.36
C LEU A 115 19.97 -3.66 14.41
N ALA A 116 20.71 -4.60 15.02
CA ALA A 116 20.18 -5.49 16.03
C ALA A 116 19.54 -4.67 17.16
N HIS A 117 18.24 -4.84 17.36
CA HIS A 117 17.60 -4.26 18.51
C HIS A 117 18.27 -4.81 19.77
N LYS A 118 18.43 -3.99 20.82
CA LYS A 118 19.12 -4.42 22.06
C LYS A 118 18.52 -5.69 22.66
N SER A 119 17.24 -5.91 22.40
CA SER A 119 16.51 -7.08 22.85
C SER A 119 16.71 -8.33 21.98
N GLU A 120 17.21 -8.26 20.74
CA GLU A 120 17.37 -9.43 19.85
C GLU A 120 18.17 -10.59 20.48
N LYS A 121 19.10 -10.28 21.39
CA LYS A 121 19.86 -11.29 22.14
C LYS A 121 19.07 -11.99 23.26
N GLN A 122 17.87 -11.51 23.58
CA GLN A 122 17.05 -11.93 24.72
C GLN A 122 15.72 -12.57 24.31
N TRP A 123 15.31 -12.46 23.04
CA TRP A 123 14.01 -12.97 22.55
C TRP A 123 14.10 -14.27 21.73
N GLY A 124 15.31 -14.72 21.37
CA GLY A 124 15.56 -16.03 20.74
C GLY A 124 15.45 -17.18 21.73
N LEU A 125 14.33 -17.27 22.43
CA LEU A 125 14.07 -18.25 23.48
C LEU A 125 13.65 -19.58 22.84
N PRO A 126 13.98 -20.74 23.44
CA PRO A 126 13.49 -22.04 22.98
C PRO A 126 11.99 -22.21 23.30
N ARG A 127 11.31 -23.14 22.61
CA ARG A 127 9.83 -23.29 22.64
C ARG A 127 9.29 -23.58 24.04
N ASP A 128 10.06 -24.32 24.84
CA ASP A 128 9.80 -24.71 26.22
C ASP A 128 9.96 -23.55 27.21
N HIS A 129 10.59 -22.45 26.83
CA HIS A 129 10.74 -21.30 27.71
C HIS A 129 9.40 -20.60 27.95
N PRO A 130 9.00 -20.29 29.21
CA PRO A 130 7.70 -19.66 29.51
C PRO A 130 7.47 -18.33 28.80
N ARG A 131 8.54 -17.61 28.47
CA ARG A 131 8.52 -16.32 27.76
C ARG A 131 8.75 -16.42 26.24
N HIS A 132 8.72 -17.62 25.67
CA HIS A 132 8.73 -17.77 24.21
C HIS A 132 7.53 -17.00 23.62
N LEU A 133 7.72 -16.31 22.49
CA LEU A 133 6.68 -15.46 21.88
C LEU A 133 5.34 -16.19 21.76
N LEU A 134 5.34 -17.40 21.18
CA LEU A 134 4.15 -18.23 21.00
C LEU A 134 3.61 -18.89 22.28
N ASN A 135 4.13 -18.55 23.46
CA ASN A 135 3.55 -18.92 24.76
C ASN A 135 2.73 -17.77 25.38
N PHE A 136 2.74 -16.58 24.75
CA PHE A 136 1.89 -15.49 25.19
C PHE A 136 0.41 -15.76 24.85
N PRO A 137 -0.52 -15.22 25.67
CA PRO A 137 -1.94 -15.19 25.34
C PRO A 137 -2.19 -14.61 23.96
N GLN A 138 -3.24 -15.10 23.29
CA GLN A 138 -3.56 -14.72 21.92
C GLN A 138 -3.75 -13.20 21.77
N GLU A 139 -4.36 -12.55 22.76
CA GLU A 139 -4.57 -11.09 22.77
C GLU A 139 -3.25 -10.30 22.69
N ILE A 140 -2.20 -10.79 23.37
CA ILE A 140 -0.88 -10.15 23.34
C ILE A 140 -0.21 -10.40 21.98
N LEU A 141 -0.34 -11.61 21.43
CA LEU A 141 0.15 -11.93 20.09
C LEU A 141 -0.53 -11.06 19.03
N ASP A 142 -1.85 -10.92 19.09
CA ASP A 142 -2.63 -10.10 18.18
C ASP A 142 -2.25 -8.62 18.28
N ALA A 143 -1.96 -8.11 19.48
CA ALA A 143 -1.47 -6.74 19.66
C ALA A 143 -0.08 -6.55 19.03
N ILE A 144 0.85 -7.49 19.22
CA ILE A 144 2.19 -7.45 18.63
C ILE A 144 2.11 -7.53 17.10
N PHE A 145 1.33 -8.48 16.58
CA PHE A 145 1.16 -8.67 15.15
C PHE A 145 0.39 -7.51 14.53
N GLY A 146 -0.63 -6.97 15.20
CA GLY A 146 -1.35 -5.77 14.78
C GLY A 146 -0.40 -4.58 14.61
N PHE A 147 0.49 -4.34 15.57
CA PHE A 147 1.50 -3.30 15.45
C PHE A 147 2.48 -3.50 14.28
N THR A 148 2.74 -4.76 13.91
CA THR A 148 3.75 -5.11 12.90
C THR A 148 3.17 -5.23 11.48
N LEU A 149 1.90 -5.65 11.37
CA LEU A 149 1.27 -6.06 10.12
C LEU A 149 0.13 -5.16 9.69
N SER A 150 -0.34 -4.27 10.56
CA SER A 150 -1.44 -3.36 10.26
C SER A 150 -1.12 -1.90 10.52
N THR A 151 -1.80 -1.02 9.79
CA THR A 151 -1.72 0.42 9.94
C THR A 151 -3.11 1.01 10.02
N GLN A 152 -3.37 1.83 11.04
CA GLN A 152 -4.66 2.50 11.22
C GLN A 152 -4.71 3.89 10.56
N GLU A 153 -3.55 4.49 10.28
CA GLU A 153 -3.45 5.88 9.81
C GLU A 153 -3.34 6.01 8.29
N TYR A 154 -3.06 4.90 7.60
CA TYR A 154 -2.69 4.88 6.19
C TYR A 154 -3.47 3.81 5.44
N THR A 155 -3.81 4.14 4.20
CA THR A 155 -4.31 3.16 3.24
C THR A 155 -3.12 2.58 2.48
N ILE A 156 -3.11 1.27 2.26
CA ILE A 156 -2.03 0.60 1.53
C ILE A 156 -2.34 0.66 0.05
N LEU A 157 -1.39 1.13 -0.76
CA LEU A 157 -1.44 1.03 -2.21
C LEU A 157 -0.51 -0.10 -2.63
N PRO A 158 -1.00 -1.31 -2.92
CA PRO A 158 -0.14 -2.40 -3.38
C PRO A 158 0.56 -2.01 -4.69
N ASP A 159 1.89 -2.15 -4.73
CA ASP A 159 2.66 -2.01 -5.97
C ASP A 159 2.97 -3.41 -6.48
N VAL A 160 2.03 -3.93 -7.27
CA VAL A 160 2.18 -5.22 -7.96
C VAL A 160 2.76 -5.06 -9.36
N SER A 161 3.24 -3.87 -9.76
CA SER A 161 3.71 -3.62 -11.13
C SER A 161 5.10 -4.21 -11.41
N THR A 162 5.29 -4.80 -12.60
CA THR A 162 6.51 -5.57 -12.96
C THR A 162 7.29 -4.97 -14.13
N SER A 163 7.28 -3.65 -14.30
CA SER A 163 8.00 -3.01 -15.41
C SER A 163 9.50 -2.90 -15.12
N ASN A 164 10.31 -3.46 -16.03
CA ASN A 164 11.76 -3.32 -16.01
C ASN A 164 12.30 -2.21 -16.94
N LYS A 165 11.45 -1.27 -17.35
CA LYS A 165 11.86 -0.10 -18.13
C LYS A 165 12.73 0.83 -17.29
N VAL A 166 13.86 1.33 -17.82
CA VAL A 166 14.88 2.10 -17.07
C VAL A 166 14.31 3.29 -16.30
N HIS A 167 13.46 4.13 -16.90
CA HIS A 167 12.86 5.27 -16.20
C HIS A 167 11.94 4.89 -15.04
N LYS A 168 11.40 3.66 -15.01
CA LYS A 168 10.67 3.14 -13.84
C LYS A 168 11.58 2.51 -12.79
N TYR A 169 12.84 2.28 -13.14
CA TYR A 169 13.87 1.67 -12.31
C TYR A 169 14.82 2.69 -11.66
N GLU A 170 14.76 3.97 -12.09
CA GLU A 170 15.46 5.07 -11.43
C GLU A 170 14.98 5.26 -9.98
N ASP A 171 13.74 4.83 -9.66
CA ASP A 171 13.31 4.59 -8.29
C ASP A 171 13.75 3.18 -7.85
N SER A 172 14.50 3.06 -6.75
CA SER A 172 14.98 1.77 -6.22
C SER A 172 13.85 0.94 -5.60
N LYS A 173 12.81 0.63 -6.38
CA LYS A 173 11.59 -0.10 -5.96
C LYS A 173 11.80 -1.60 -5.79
N LEU A 174 13.03 -2.10 -5.90
CA LEU A 174 13.33 -3.53 -6.01
C LEU A 174 12.73 -4.41 -4.89
N HIS A 175 12.35 -3.82 -3.76
CA HIS A 175 11.64 -4.50 -2.67
C HIS A 175 10.46 -3.72 -2.08
N GLN A 176 10.06 -2.60 -2.67
CA GLN A 176 8.89 -1.85 -2.19
C GLN A 176 7.64 -2.43 -2.86
N THR A 177 6.94 -3.31 -2.15
CA THR A 177 5.71 -3.97 -2.64
C THR A 177 4.45 -3.15 -2.38
N TYR A 178 4.57 -1.99 -1.75
CA TYR A 178 3.45 -1.10 -1.45
C TYR A 178 3.89 0.35 -1.22
N LYS A 179 2.96 1.28 -1.42
CA LYS A 179 3.06 2.68 -0.95
C LYS A 179 2.02 2.94 0.12
N LEU A 180 2.23 3.97 0.92
CA LEU A 180 1.24 4.42 1.89
C LEU A 180 0.51 5.64 1.30
N GLY A 181 -0.79 5.48 1.12
CA GLY A 181 -1.72 6.56 0.82
C GLY A 181 -2.08 7.22 2.13
N ARG A 182 -1.84 8.53 2.21
CA ARG A 182 -2.21 9.29 3.39
C ARG A 182 -3.56 9.96 3.20
N ARG A 183 -4.38 10.03 4.25
CA ARG A 183 -5.37 11.12 4.38
C ARG A 183 -4.60 12.43 4.34
N ALA A 184 -4.93 13.35 3.44
CA ALA A 184 -4.12 14.46 2.94
C ALA A 184 -3.55 15.51 3.93
N TYR A 185 -3.44 15.25 5.24
CA TYR A 185 -3.00 16.25 6.22
C TYR A 185 -1.79 15.77 7.04
N ASP A 186 -0.79 16.65 7.14
CA ASP A 186 0.61 16.57 7.61
C ASP A 186 1.69 16.26 6.56
N ALA A 187 1.65 16.91 5.40
CA ALA A 187 2.88 17.08 4.62
C ALA A 187 3.90 17.91 5.43
N ALA A 188 4.59 17.24 6.35
CA ALA A 188 5.82 17.67 6.99
C ALA A 188 6.70 16.43 7.27
N LEU A 189 6.67 15.43 6.40
CA LEU A 189 7.83 14.56 6.24
C LEU A 189 8.84 15.35 5.39
N PRO A 190 10.09 15.55 5.87
CA PRO A 190 11.08 16.29 5.12
C PRO A 190 11.28 15.64 3.74
N ASN A 191 11.38 16.50 2.72
CA ASN A 191 11.51 16.22 1.28
C ASN A 191 12.59 15.17 0.95
N THR A 192 12.32 13.92 1.27
CA THR A 192 13.12 12.77 0.91
C THR A 192 12.38 12.00 -0.16
N PRO A 193 12.98 11.81 -1.34
CA PRO A 193 12.49 10.81 -2.27
C PRO A 193 12.55 9.46 -1.53
N GLN A 194 11.44 8.70 -1.52
CA GLN A 194 11.36 7.27 -1.19
C GLN A 194 11.11 6.88 0.30
N VAL A 195 10.72 7.78 1.20
CA VAL A 195 10.49 7.47 2.64
C VAL A 195 9.02 7.20 3.00
N GLU A 196 8.08 7.30 2.07
CA GLU A 196 6.63 7.22 2.36
C GLU A 196 6.19 5.92 3.06
N SER A 197 6.86 4.79 2.85
CA SER A 197 6.57 3.50 3.53
C SER A 197 7.43 3.22 4.75
N LEU A 198 8.48 4.04 4.98
CA LEU A 198 9.49 3.88 6.01
C LEU A 198 9.26 4.85 7.17
N VAL A 199 8.09 4.76 7.81
CA VAL A 199 7.62 5.73 8.81
C VAL A 199 8.28 5.51 10.17
N ILE A 200 8.62 4.27 10.52
CA ILE A 200 9.21 3.96 11.83
C ILE A 200 10.72 4.17 11.75
N SER A 201 11.18 5.27 12.32
CA SER A 201 12.62 5.51 12.43
C SER A 201 13.13 5.48 13.85
N THR A 202 14.07 4.58 14.11
CA THR A 202 14.83 4.55 15.36
C THR A 202 16.19 5.20 15.12
N VAL A 203 16.56 6.15 15.97
CA VAL A 203 17.92 6.72 15.94
C VAL A 203 18.84 5.80 16.74
N ILE A 204 19.89 5.32 16.09
CA ILE A 204 20.94 4.54 16.73
C ILE A 204 22.22 5.35 16.88
N HIS A 205 23.02 5.01 17.88
CA HIS A 205 24.32 5.64 18.14
C HIS A 205 25.43 4.69 17.69
N GLN A 206 26.15 5.04 16.63
CA GLN A 206 27.31 4.29 16.17
C GLN A 206 28.59 4.94 16.71
N GLN A 207 29.31 4.25 17.58
CA GLN A 207 30.62 4.69 18.04
C GLN A 207 31.66 4.61 16.90
N ARG A 208 32.46 5.66 16.74
CA ARG A 208 33.57 5.76 15.79
C ARG A 208 34.77 6.49 16.42
N TYR A 209 35.88 6.47 15.68
CA TYR A 209 37.15 7.08 16.06
C TYR A 209 37.72 7.84 14.87
N ASP A 210 38.32 9.00 15.14
CA ASP A 210 39.14 9.76 14.19
C ASP A 210 40.41 10.27 14.91
N ALA A 211 41.20 11.11 14.24
CA ALA A 211 42.42 11.69 14.80
C ALA A 211 42.19 12.56 16.06
N GLN A 212 40.96 13.02 16.30
CA GLN A 212 40.56 13.82 17.47
C GLN A 212 39.89 12.95 18.56
N GLY A 213 39.89 11.62 18.40
CA GLY A 213 39.41 10.67 19.39
C GLY A 213 38.01 10.11 19.12
N LYS A 214 37.31 9.71 20.18
CA LYS A 214 36.00 9.05 20.12
C LYS A 214 34.89 10.03 19.72
N TYR A 215 33.99 9.58 18.85
CA TYR A 215 32.76 10.28 18.52
C TYR A 215 31.61 9.31 18.23
N PHE A 216 30.38 9.82 18.23
CA PHE A 216 29.16 9.07 17.92
C PHE A 216 28.51 9.59 16.65
N VAL A 217 28.19 8.69 15.74
CA VAL A 217 27.35 8.97 14.57
C VAL A 217 25.93 8.56 14.91
N LEU A 218 25.05 9.54 15.04
CA LEU A 218 23.61 9.32 15.03
C LEU A 218 23.24 8.85 13.63
N ARG A 219 22.52 7.73 13.52
CA ARG A 219 22.01 7.22 12.24
C ARG A 219 20.53 6.94 12.38
N ARG A 220 19.73 7.37 11.41
CA ARG A 220 18.34 6.96 11.29
C ARG A 220 18.31 5.54 10.74
N VAL A 221 17.62 4.64 11.43
CA VAL A 221 17.27 3.32 10.89
C VAL A 221 15.83 3.38 10.44
N CYS A 222 15.63 3.42 9.13
CA CYS A 222 14.32 3.50 8.52
C CYS A 222 13.74 2.08 8.37
N ARG A 223 12.63 1.81 9.07
CA ARG A 223 11.92 0.52 9.04
C ARG A 223 10.59 0.67 8.32
N HIS A 224 10.16 -0.39 7.64
CA HIS A 224 8.83 -0.45 7.03
C HIS A 224 7.77 -0.31 8.11
N LEU A 225 6.71 0.44 7.79
CA LEU A 225 5.54 0.51 8.67
C LEU A 225 4.88 -0.87 8.83
N ILE A 226 4.92 -1.68 7.78
CA ILE A 226 4.40 -3.04 7.76
C ILE A 226 5.56 -3.99 7.47
N ASP A 227 5.87 -4.86 8.42
CA ASP A 227 6.92 -5.87 8.27
C ASP A 227 6.31 -7.27 8.14
N ALA A 228 5.91 -7.62 6.91
CA ALA A 228 5.36 -8.93 6.59
C ALA A 228 6.41 -10.06 6.61
N THR A 229 7.69 -9.79 6.86
CA THR A 229 8.72 -10.85 6.93
C THR A 229 8.49 -11.78 8.12
N ILE A 230 7.83 -11.29 9.19
CA ILE A 230 7.46 -12.11 10.36
C ILE A 230 6.55 -13.29 9.99
N LEU A 231 5.76 -13.18 8.91
CA LEU A 231 4.89 -14.26 8.43
C LEU A 231 5.69 -15.49 7.96
N ARG A 232 6.99 -15.34 7.68
CA ARG A 232 7.87 -16.44 7.25
C ARG A 232 8.43 -17.26 8.41
N VAL A 233 8.26 -16.82 9.67
CA VAL A 233 8.91 -17.43 10.83
C VAL A 233 8.39 -18.84 11.10
N CYS A 234 7.07 -19.02 11.15
CA CYS A 234 6.45 -20.34 11.26
C CYS A 234 4.99 -20.29 10.79
N LYS A 235 4.41 -21.48 10.58
CA LYS A 235 3.03 -21.63 10.11
C LYS A 235 2.00 -20.94 11.02
N SER A 236 2.12 -21.09 12.34
CA SER A 236 1.19 -20.46 13.30
C SER A 236 1.17 -18.93 13.18
N ILE A 237 2.36 -18.32 13.03
CA ILE A 237 2.48 -16.86 12.85
C ILE A 237 1.96 -16.46 11.47
N CYS A 238 2.24 -17.26 10.44
CA CYS A 238 1.71 -17.03 9.10
C CYS A 238 0.19 -17.00 9.11
N ASP A 239 -0.46 -17.99 9.71
CA ASP A 239 -1.92 -18.14 9.70
C ASP A 239 -2.60 -16.97 10.46
N GLN A 240 -2.10 -16.63 11.65
CA GLN A 240 -2.63 -15.52 12.46
C GLN A 240 -2.32 -14.16 11.82
N GLY A 241 -1.07 -13.94 11.46
CA GLY A 241 -0.61 -12.67 10.91
C GLY A 241 -1.19 -12.37 9.53
N THR A 242 -1.46 -13.37 8.70
CA THR A 242 -2.13 -13.17 7.40
C THR A 242 -3.51 -12.54 7.58
N LYS A 243 -4.27 -12.98 8.58
CA LYS A 243 -5.58 -12.40 8.90
C LYS A 243 -5.44 -10.91 9.26
N LEU A 244 -4.46 -10.55 10.08
CA LEU A 244 -4.21 -9.16 10.46
C LEU A 244 -3.72 -8.31 9.29
N LEU A 245 -2.87 -8.87 8.42
CA LEU A 245 -2.36 -8.17 7.25
C LEU A 245 -3.47 -7.83 6.24
N TYR A 246 -4.42 -8.72 5.99
CA TYR A 246 -5.46 -8.48 4.97
C TYR A 246 -6.78 -7.95 5.55
N ALA A 247 -7.18 -8.38 6.74
CA ALA A 247 -8.41 -7.90 7.36
C ALA A 247 -8.21 -6.63 8.20
N GLY A 248 -6.99 -6.37 8.67
CA GLY A 248 -6.66 -5.23 9.52
C GLY A 248 -6.20 -3.98 8.76
N ASN A 249 -6.06 -4.05 7.44
CA ASN A 249 -5.62 -2.93 6.61
C ASN A 249 -6.66 -2.54 5.56
N GLU A 250 -6.58 -1.29 5.14
CA GLU A 250 -7.34 -0.75 4.01
C GLU A 250 -6.47 -0.77 2.75
N PHE A 251 -7.03 -1.19 1.62
CA PHE A 251 -6.30 -1.26 0.35
C PHE A 251 -6.88 -0.30 -0.68
N GLU A 252 -6.02 0.48 -1.33
CA GLU A 252 -6.37 1.45 -2.36
C GLU A 252 -5.81 1.05 -3.73
N PHE A 253 -6.69 1.12 -4.72
CA PHE A 253 -6.40 0.84 -6.12
C PHE A 253 -6.78 2.04 -6.98
N LYS A 254 -5.80 2.50 -7.77
CA LYS A 254 -6.00 3.59 -8.73
C LYS A 254 -6.34 3.02 -10.10
N THR A 255 -7.18 3.71 -10.85
CA THR A 255 -7.46 3.33 -12.24
C THR A 255 -6.20 3.28 -13.08
N THR A 256 -6.16 2.34 -14.00
CA THR A 256 -4.99 2.07 -14.85
C THR A 256 -4.70 3.27 -15.74
N LYS A 257 -3.43 3.64 -15.87
CA LYS A 257 -3.01 4.60 -16.90
C LYS A 257 -2.81 3.84 -18.21
N THR A 258 -3.65 4.12 -19.20
CA THR A 258 -3.57 3.57 -20.56
C THR A 258 -2.86 4.53 -21.51
N GLY A 259 -2.51 4.06 -22.71
CA GLY A 259 -1.79 4.82 -23.73
C GLY A 259 -0.26 4.66 -23.71
N LYS A 260 0.41 5.27 -24.70
CA LYS A 260 1.83 5.04 -25.05
C LYS A 260 2.84 5.34 -23.92
N LEU A 261 2.50 6.27 -23.04
CA LEU A 261 3.32 6.65 -21.88
C LEU A 261 2.75 6.18 -20.53
N GLY A 262 1.48 5.77 -20.47
CA GLY A 262 0.78 5.41 -19.24
C GLY A 262 1.06 3.98 -18.79
N ALA A 263 0.91 3.03 -19.71
CA ALA A 263 1.12 1.62 -19.47
C ALA A 263 2.58 1.25 -19.78
N SER A 264 3.34 0.79 -18.78
CA SER A 264 4.74 0.46 -18.99
C SER A 264 4.94 -1.00 -19.31
N ALA A 265 5.44 -1.25 -20.52
CA ALA A 265 5.84 -2.58 -20.95
C ALA A 265 7.02 -3.11 -20.12
N SER A 266 7.27 -4.40 -20.30
CA SER A 266 8.39 -5.13 -19.71
C SER A 266 9.07 -5.95 -20.79
N LEU A 267 10.39 -6.06 -20.75
CA LEU A 267 11.18 -6.82 -21.72
C LEU A 267 11.77 -8.05 -21.03
N PHE A 268 11.32 -9.23 -21.41
CA PHE A 268 11.81 -10.52 -20.92
C PHE A 268 12.18 -11.39 -22.12
N ASP A 269 13.40 -11.96 -22.10
CA ASP A 269 13.90 -12.83 -23.18
C ASP A 269 13.74 -12.28 -24.60
N GLY A 270 13.85 -10.95 -24.75
CA GLY A 270 13.71 -10.25 -26.03
C GLY A 270 12.26 -9.99 -26.45
N ILE A 271 11.27 -10.40 -25.66
CA ILE A 271 9.83 -10.23 -25.91
C ILE A 271 9.29 -9.10 -25.04
N LEU A 272 8.48 -8.21 -25.65
CA LEU A 272 7.76 -7.16 -24.94
C LEU A 272 6.43 -7.69 -24.38
N TYR A 273 6.20 -7.41 -23.10
CA TYR A 273 4.97 -7.75 -22.38
C TYR A 273 4.28 -6.49 -21.84
N PRO A 274 2.93 -6.46 -21.84
CA PRO A 274 2.05 -7.43 -22.49
C PRO A 274 2.14 -7.31 -24.03
N ASN A 275 1.92 -8.41 -24.74
CA ASN A 275 2.02 -8.48 -26.21
C ASN A 275 0.66 -8.31 -26.91
N SER A 276 -0.43 -8.17 -26.15
CA SER A 276 -1.78 -7.96 -26.67
C SER A 276 -2.18 -6.48 -26.67
N LEU A 277 -3.26 -6.16 -27.36
CA LEU A 277 -3.91 -4.85 -27.29
C LEU A 277 -4.91 -4.81 -26.13
N SER A 278 -5.26 -3.59 -25.70
CA SER A 278 -6.33 -3.35 -24.72
C SER A 278 -7.69 -3.56 -25.37
N ASN A 279 -8.57 -4.31 -24.69
CA ASN A 279 -9.98 -4.42 -25.03
C ASN A 279 -10.82 -3.37 -24.27
N ARG A 280 -10.32 -2.85 -23.15
CA ARG A 280 -11.00 -1.81 -22.34
C ARG A 280 -11.33 -0.55 -23.11
N SER A 281 -10.50 -0.16 -24.08
CA SER A 281 -10.76 1.05 -24.87
C SER A 281 -12.09 0.99 -25.62
N PHE A 282 -12.57 -0.20 -25.97
CA PHE A 282 -13.87 -0.36 -26.64
C PHE A 282 -15.05 -0.14 -25.68
N CYS A 283 -14.94 -0.60 -24.43
CA CYS A 283 -16.04 -0.53 -23.46
C CYS A 283 -16.30 0.88 -22.91
N GLN A 284 -15.32 1.79 -22.98
CA GLN A 284 -15.38 3.09 -22.29
C GLN A 284 -16.58 3.95 -22.71
N GLY A 285 -17.51 4.13 -21.78
CA GLY A 285 -18.70 4.97 -21.98
C GLY A 285 -19.75 4.36 -22.91
N ARG A 286 -19.69 3.05 -23.16
CA ARG A 286 -20.60 2.36 -24.09
C ARG A 286 -21.52 1.38 -23.39
N ASP A 287 -22.82 1.53 -23.58
CA ASP A 287 -23.82 0.60 -23.02
C ASP A 287 -24.44 -0.34 -24.06
N GLU A 288 -23.82 -0.43 -25.24
CA GLU A 288 -24.28 -1.34 -26.30
C GLU A 288 -24.11 -2.82 -25.90
N PRO A 289 -24.94 -3.73 -26.44
CA PRO A 289 -24.89 -5.16 -26.09
C PRO A 289 -23.50 -5.79 -26.27
N GLN A 290 -22.76 -5.35 -27.30
CA GLN A 290 -21.40 -5.83 -27.56
C GLN A 290 -20.41 -5.44 -26.46
N ALA A 291 -20.48 -4.19 -25.97
CA ALA A 291 -19.64 -3.74 -24.86
C ALA A 291 -19.99 -4.49 -23.58
N THR A 292 -21.28 -4.73 -23.33
CA THR A 292 -21.75 -5.51 -22.17
C THR A 292 -21.26 -6.96 -22.21
N GLU A 293 -21.31 -7.61 -23.37
CA GLU A 293 -20.79 -8.98 -23.53
C GLU A 293 -19.27 -9.02 -23.32
N LEU A 294 -18.54 -8.04 -23.87
CA LEU A 294 -17.10 -7.94 -23.69
C LEU A 294 -16.72 -7.76 -22.22
N ARG A 295 -17.43 -6.91 -21.47
CA ARG A 295 -17.25 -6.76 -20.02
C ARG A 295 -17.43 -8.08 -19.28
N ARG A 296 -18.49 -8.84 -19.61
CA ARG A 296 -18.77 -10.14 -18.99
C ARG A 296 -17.65 -11.13 -19.27
N ARG A 297 -17.18 -11.19 -20.52
CA ARG A 297 -16.04 -12.04 -20.90
C ARG A 297 -14.77 -11.66 -20.14
N MET A 298 -14.45 -10.37 -20.08
CA MET A 298 -13.29 -9.87 -19.32
C MET A 298 -13.36 -10.23 -17.83
N ALA A 299 -14.55 -10.15 -17.23
CA ALA A 299 -14.75 -10.57 -15.85
C ALA A 299 -14.52 -12.08 -15.68
N GLY A 300 -15.01 -12.90 -16.61
CA GLY A 300 -14.74 -14.35 -16.64
C GLY A 300 -13.25 -14.67 -16.78
N ASP A 301 -12.55 -14.00 -17.70
CA ASP A 301 -11.11 -14.16 -17.91
C ASP A 301 -10.33 -13.75 -16.65
N ALA A 302 -10.69 -12.64 -16.01
CA ALA A 302 -10.10 -12.20 -14.75
C ALA A 302 -10.31 -13.19 -13.60
N ILE A 303 -11.52 -13.79 -13.47
CA ILE A 303 -11.79 -14.84 -12.48
C ILE A 303 -10.87 -16.04 -12.73
N ASN A 304 -10.79 -16.51 -13.98
CA ASN A 304 -9.94 -17.64 -14.34
C ASN A 304 -8.47 -17.38 -14.04
N ILE A 305 -7.99 -16.16 -14.31
CA ILE A 305 -6.62 -15.74 -14.00
C ILE A 305 -6.35 -15.79 -12.49
N ILE A 306 -7.28 -15.30 -11.68
CA ILE A 306 -7.13 -15.23 -10.22
C ILE A 306 -7.20 -16.64 -9.60
N GLU A 307 -8.15 -17.47 -10.04
CA GLU A 307 -8.33 -18.83 -9.53
C GLU A 307 -7.14 -19.74 -9.89
N ASN A 308 -6.66 -19.65 -11.14
CA ASN A 308 -5.53 -20.46 -11.62
C ASN A 308 -4.16 -19.87 -11.24
N ARG A 309 -4.12 -18.66 -10.68
CA ARG A 309 -2.89 -17.90 -10.41
C ARG A 309 -1.99 -17.81 -11.63
N THR A 310 -2.58 -17.45 -12.76
CA THR A 310 -1.89 -17.36 -14.05
C THR A 310 -0.64 -16.47 -13.92
N PRO A 311 0.53 -16.91 -14.40
CA PRO A 311 1.74 -16.12 -14.34
C PRO A 311 1.56 -14.74 -14.98
N VAL A 312 2.19 -13.72 -14.39
CA VAL A 312 2.06 -12.32 -14.83
C VAL A 312 2.40 -12.12 -16.31
N LEU A 313 3.34 -12.91 -16.86
CA LEU A 313 3.76 -12.81 -18.26
C LEU A 313 2.72 -13.36 -19.24
N ASP A 314 1.79 -14.19 -18.76
CA ASP A 314 0.74 -14.81 -19.58
C ASP A 314 -0.58 -14.00 -19.53
N LEU A 315 -0.58 -12.86 -18.83
CA LEU A 315 -1.74 -11.98 -18.75
C LEU A 315 -1.88 -11.14 -20.01
N ASP A 316 -3.12 -10.95 -20.46
CA ASP A 316 -3.44 -9.96 -21.49
C ASP A 316 -3.15 -8.52 -21.01
N PHE A 317 -3.20 -7.57 -21.94
CA PHE A 317 -2.90 -6.16 -21.68
C PHE A 317 -3.67 -5.57 -20.52
N ASP A 318 -4.98 -5.84 -20.46
CA ASP A 318 -5.86 -5.20 -19.47
C ASP A 318 -5.59 -5.78 -18.08
N MET A 319 -5.46 -7.10 -17.96
CA MET A 319 -5.15 -7.77 -16.69
C MET A 319 -3.70 -7.57 -16.27
N TYR A 320 -2.78 -7.40 -17.21
CA TYR A 320 -1.37 -7.11 -16.93
C TYR A 320 -1.19 -5.72 -16.30
N HIS A 321 -2.02 -4.75 -16.67
CA HIS A 321 -1.90 -3.38 -16.17
C HIS A 321 -2.86 -3.05 -15.03
N ASP A 322 -3.91 -3.85 -14.82
CA ASP A 322 -4.85 -3.66 -13.72
C ASP A 322 -4.26 -4.08 -12.37
N LEU A 323 -4.08 -3.11 -11.48
CA LEU A 323 -3.47 -3.34 -10.17
C LEU A 323 -4.35 -4.17 -9.24
N PHE A 324 -5.67 -4.05 -9.33
CA PHE A 324 -6.58 -4.77 -8.46
C PHE A 324 -6.64 -6.25 -8.86
N VAL A 325 -6.82 -6.56 -10.14
CA VAL A 325 -6.80 -7.93 -10.65
C VAL A 325 -5.48 -8.62 -10.32
N ARG A 326 -4.35 -7.94 -10.56
CA ARG A 326 -3.02 -8.47 -10.24
C ARG A 326 -2.84 -8.71 -8.75
N PHE A 327 -3.31 -7.79 -7.92
CA PHE A 327 -3.25 -7.97 -6.48
C PHE A 327 -4.03 -9.20 -6.04
N LEU A 328 -5.27 -9.37 -6.52
CA LEU A 328 -6.08 -10.56 -6.24
C LEU A 328 -5.40 -11.85 -6.71
N CYS A 329 -4.81 -11.85 -7.92
CA CYS A 329 -4.07 -12.99 -8.45
C CYS A 329 -2.86 -13.36 -7.58
N VAL A 330 -2.09 -12.35 -7.13
CA VAL A 330 -0.90 -12.55 -6.29
C VAL A 330 -1.25 -13.09 -4.90
N ILE A 331 -2.29 -12.56 -4.25
CA ILE A 331 -2.64 -12.97 -2.88
C ILE A 331 -3.44 -14.27 -2.87
N GLY A 332 -4.23 -14.51 -3.93
CA GLY A 332 -5.11 -15.65 -4.12
C GLY A 332 -6.47 -15.51 -3.40
N PRO A 333 -7.47 -16.33 -3.78
CA PRO A 333 -8.84 -16.22 -3.29
C PRO A 333 -8.98 -16.26 -1.76
N SER A 334 -8.24 -17.14 -1.09
CA SER A 334 -8.35 -17.32 0.37
C SER A 334 -7.96 -16.07 1.16
N LYS A 335 -6.98 -15.30 0.66
CA LYS A 335 -6.52 -14.06 1.29
C LYS A 335 -7.38 -12.88 0.88
N ALA A 336 -7.83 -12.86 -0.39
CA ALA A 336 -8.78 -11.87 -0.88
C ALA A 336 -10.08 -11.88 -0.04
N ALA A 337 -10.55 -13.05 0.35
CA ALA A 337 -11.75 -13.20 1.18
C ALA A 337 -11.60 -12.54 2.56
N MET A 338 -10.38 -12.29 3.05
CA MET A 338 -10.14 -11.65 4.35
C MET A 338 -10.23 -10.12 4.28
N ILE A 339 -10.20 -9.53 3.09
CA ILE A 339 -10.19 -8.07 2.91
C ILE A 339 -11.52 -7.50 3.40
N LYS A 340 -11.43 -6.49 4.27
CA LYS A 340 -12.59 -5.80 4.83
C LYS A 340 -12.85 -4.43 4.22
N THR A 341 -11.82 -3.75 3.74
CA THR A 341 -11.93 -2.37 3.24
C THR A 341 -11.19 -2.21 1.91
N LEU A 342 -11.90 -1.71 0.89
CA LEU A 342 -11.36 -1.40 -0.42
C LEU A 342 -11.63 0.06 -0.80
N HIS A 343 -10.63 0.70 -1.38
CA HIS A 343 -10.68 2.05 -1.93
C HIS A 343 -10.39 1.98 -3.42
N PHE A 344 -11.25 2.60 -4.24
CA PHE A 344 -11.03 2.75 -5.67
C PHE A 344 -10.98 4.23 -6.02
N ILE A 345 -9.93 4.63 -6.72
CA ILE A 345 -9.69 6.05 -7.04
C ILE A 345 -9.44 6.20 -8.54
N GLY A 346 -10.13 7.14 -9.17
CA GLY A 346 -9.89 7.47 -10.57
C GLY A 346 -10.88 8.49 -11.12
N PRO A 347 -10.67 8.93 -12.37
CA PRO A 347 -11.61 9.83 -13.00
C PRO A 347 -12.82 9.08 -13.52
N VAL A 348 -13.99 9.67 -13.34
CA VAL A 348 -15.15 9.32 -14.17
C VAL A 348 -14.95 10.05 -15.48
N LYS A 349 -14.80 9.29 -16.57
CA LYS A 349 -14.45 9.89 -17.86
C LYS A 349 -15.59 10.72 -18.41
N SER A 350 -15.25 11.95 -18.78
CA SER A 350 -16.09 12.89 -19.50
C SER A 350 -15.74 12.99 -20.98
N HIS A 351 -14.59 12.45 -21.39
CA HIS A 351 -14.09 12.51 -22.78
C HIS A 351 -13.93 11.12 -23.41
N TYR A 352 -13.92 11.08 -24.75
CA TYR A 352 -13.63 9.88 -25.53
C TYR A 352 -12.17 9.89 -25.98
N CYS A 353 -11.42 8.85 -25.61
CA CYS A 353 -10.04 8.70 -26.05
C CYS A 353 -9.99 8.30 -27.54
N SER A 354 -10.04 9.30 -28.43
CA SER A 354 -9.84 9.11 -29.88
C SER A 354 -8.36 9.25 -30.24
N GLN A 355 -7.96 8.88 -31.47
CA GLN A 355 -6.62 9.18 -31.99
C GLN A 355 -6.34 10.69 -32.06
N ASP A 356 -7.39 11.51 -32.11
CA ASP A 356 -7.34 12.96 -32.22
C ASP A 356 -7.49 13.69 -30.89
N SER A 357 -7.77 12.96 -29.81
CA SER A 357 -7.90 13.51 -28.46
C SER A 357 -6.57 14.05 -27.92
N SER A 358 -6.68 15.04 -27.04
CA SER A 358 -5.55 15.62 -26.31
C SER A 358 -4.75 14.57 -25.51
N CYS A 359 -5.44 13.57 -24.96
CA CYS A 359 -4.82 12.49 -24.19
C CYS A 359 -3.98 11.53 -25.05
N THR A 360 -4.33 11.35 -26.33
CA THR A 360 -3.53 10.53 -27.28
C THR A 360 -2.37 11.30 -27.91
N LYS A 361 -2.57 12.57 -28.30
CA LYS A 361 -1.56 13.36 -29.05
C LYS A 361 -0.58 14.13 -28.17
N LEU A 362 -1.05 14.84 -27.14
CA LEU A 362 -0.20 15.69 -26.28
C LEU A 362 0.33 14.90 -25.09
N VAL A 363 -0.59 14.39 -24.27
CA VAL A 363 -0.27 13.74 -23.01
C VAL A 363 0.27 12.32 -23.26
N LYS A 364 -0.18 11.67 -24.35
CA LYS A 364 0.18 10.31 -24.78
C LYS A 364 -0.13 9.23 -23.73
N TRP A 365 -1.04 9.55 -22.81
CA TRP A 365 -1.64 8.63 -21.86
C TRP A 365 -2.99 9.20 -21.41
N CYS A 366 -3.86 8.33 -20.92
CA CYS A 366 -5.12 8.66 -20.26
C CYS A 366 -5.28 7.69 -19.07
N LYS A 367 -6.13 7.99 -18.09
CA LYS A 367 -6.53 6.98 -17.09
C LYS A 367 -7.71 6.17 -17.63
N ASP A 368 -7.99 5.00 -17.08
CA ASP A 368 -9.25 4.31 -17.33
C ASP A 368 -10.40 5.02 -16.61
N ASP A 369 -11.59 4.90 -17.18
CA ASP A 369 -12.83 5.34 -16.54
C ASP A 369 -13.04 4.51 -15.26
N LEU A 370 -13.27 5.22 -14.15
CA LEU A 370 -13.54 4.62 -12.85
C LEU A 370 -14.80 3.74 -12.90
N ILE A 371 -15.86 4.17 -13.61
CA ILE A 371 -17.11 3.40 -13.71
C ILE A 371 -16.85 2.07 -14.42
N GLU A 372 -16.11 2.08 -15.54
CA GLU A 372 -15.76 0.86 -16.27
C GLU A 372 -14.90 -0.10 -15.46
N SER A 373 -13.96 0.45 -14.68
CA SER A 373 -13.14 -0.34 -13.77
C SER A 373 -14.00 -0.98 -12.69
N LEU A 374 -14.92 -0.22 -12.08
CA LEU A 374 -15.83 -0.71 -11.05
C LEU A 374 -16.77 -1.79 -11.57
N LEU A 375 -17.31 -1.67 -12.79
CA LEU A 375 -18.16 -2.71 -13.39
C LEU A 375 -17.44 -4.08 -13.45
N LEU A 376 -16.16 -4.09 -13.80
CA LEU A 376 -15.34 -5.30 -13.70
C LEU A 376 -15.15 -5.73 -12.24
N TYR A 377 -14.76 -4.79 -11.37
CA TYR A 377 -14.40 -5.08 -9.99
C TYR A 377 -15.58 -5.58 -9.16
N ILE A 378 -16.81 -5.18 -9.44
CA ILE A 378 -18.00 -5.65 -8.73
C ILE A 378 -18.12 -7.17 -8.81
N THR A 379 -17.93 -7.72 -10.02
CA THR A 379 -17.96 -9.16 -10.23
C THR A 379 -16.85 -9.86 -9.43
N LEU A 380 -15.64 -9.29 -9.43
CA LEU A 380 -14.49 -9.85 -8.72
C LEU A 380 -14.64 -9.75 -7.19
N ILE A 381 -15.17 -8.64 -6.68
CA ILE A 381 -15.40 -8.42 -5.25
C ILE A 381 -16.44 -9.42 -4.75
N LYS A 382 -17.56 -9.60 -5.46
CA LYS A 382 -18.58 -10.60 -5.10
C LYS A 382 -17.99 -12.01 -5.06
N ARG A 383 -17.09 -12.34 -5.99
CA ARG A 383 -16.47 -13.67 -6.08
C ARG A 383 -15.39 -13.91 -5.03
N PHE A 384 -14.51 -12.94 -4.79
CA PHE A 384 -13.27 -13.17 -4.04
C PHE A 384 -13.19 -12.41 -2.70
N CYS A 385 -13.84 -11.26 -2.56
CA CYS A 385 -13.75 -10.41 -1.38
C CYS A 385 -15.00 -10.57 -0.50
N THR A 386 -15.32 -11.80 -0.12
CA THR A 386 -16.60 -12.18 0.49
C THR A 386 -16.82 -11.60 1.90
N ASN A 387 -15.80 -11.03 2.55
CA ASN A 387 -15.94 -10.35 3.84
C ASN A 387 -15.76 -8.83 3.73
N LEU A 388 -15.94 -8.25 2.54
CA LEU A 388 -15.86 -6.81 2.37
C LEU A 388 -16.94 -6.12 3.21
N GLN A 389 -16.53 -5.24 4.11
CA GLN A 389 -17.39 -4.47 5.02
C GLN A 389 -17.48 -3.00 4.62
N LYS A 390 -16.43 -2.45 4.01
CA LYS A 390 -16.37 -1.04 3.64
C LYS A 390 -15.87 -0.87 2.21
N LEU A 391 -16.59 -0.07 1.42
CA LEU A 391 -16.20 0.32 0.07
C LEU A 391 -16.09 1.84 0.00
N VAL A 392 -14.95 2.33 -0.46
CA VAL A 392 -14.71 3.76 -0.67
C VAL A 392 -14.43 4.02 -2.13
N ILE A 393 -15.16 4.95 -2.74
CA ILE A 393 -15.01 5.36 -4.13
C ILE A 393 -14.61 6.83 -4.13
N VAL A 394 -13.43 7.14 -4.68
CA VAL A 394 -12.94 8.51 -4.82
C VAL A 394 -12.88 8.86 -6.29
N MET A 395 -13.84 9.67 -6.72
CA MET A 395 -13.87 10.24 -8.05
C MET A 395 -12.87 11.40 -8.13
N THR A 396 -12.08 11.45 -9.19
CA THR A 396 -11.25 12.62 -9.50
C THR A 396 -11.80 13.34 -10.72
N LYS A 397 -11.68 14.66 -10.80
CA LYS A 397 -12.11 15.37 -12.01
C LYS A 397 -11.32 14.92 -13.23
N ASP A 398 -12.04 14.75 -14.34
CA ASP A 398 -11.45 14.47 -15.64
C ASP A 398 -10.97 15.78 -16.27
N TYR A 399 -9.74 16.17 -15.94
CA TYR A 399 -9.13 17.40 -16.47
C TYR A 399 -8.75 17.30 -17.96
N GLU A 400 -8.89 16.13 -18.60
CA GLU A 400 -8.60 15.90 -20.01
C GLU A 400 -9.87 16.15 -20.83
N THR A 401 -10.05 17.36 -21.36
CA THR A 401 -11.35 17.84 -21.85
C THR A 401 -11.49 17.90 -23.38
N SER A 402 -10.50 17.43 -24.14
CA SER A 402 -10.47 17.62 -25.60
C SER A 402 -10.51 16.28 -26.35
N ASP A 403 -11.63 16.02 -27.03
CA ASP A 403 -11.79 14.91 -27.98
C ASP A 403 -11.07 15.19 -29.31
N ASN A 404 -10.76 16.47 -29.59
CA ASN A 404 -10.13 16.95 -30.83
C ASN A 404 -8.98 17.93 -30.53
N LEU A 405 -7.83 17.73 -31.18
CA LEU A 405 -6.66 18.61 -31.04
C LEU A 405 -6.74 19.88 -31.91
N TRP A 406 -7.46 19.84 -33.04
CA TRP A 406 -7.40 20.85 -34.12
C TRP A 406 -8.77 21.45 -34.53
N GLY A 407 -9.87 21.00 -33.93
CA GLY A 407 -11.20 21.58 -34.17
C GLY A 407 -11.49 22.68 -33.16
N SER A 408 -12.14 23.76 -33.61
CA SER A 408 -12.75 24.80 -32.78
C SER A 408 -13.23 24.21 -31.46
N ARG A 409 -12.88 24.85 -30.33
CA ARG A 409 -13.39 24.56 -28.98
C ARG A 409 -14.83 24.09 -29.14
N THR A 410 -15.05 22.79 -29.19
CA THR A 410 -16.39 22.24 -29.31
C THR A 410 -17.06 22.84 -28.10
N VAL A 411 -18.14 23.59 -28.32
CA VAL A 411 -18.88 24.26 -27.25
C VAL A 411 -19.53 23.11 -26.49
N TYR A 412 -18.73 22.45 -25.66
CA TYR A 412 -19.17 21.38 -24.80
C TYR A 412 -19.87 22.06 -23.65
N ASP A 413 -21.12 21.67 -23.43
CA ASP A 413 -21.78 21.97 -22.18
C ASP A 413 -21.11 21.10 -21.10
N PHE A 414 -20.18 21.72 -20.35
CA PHE A 414 -19.53 21.09 -19.22
C PHE A 414 -20.55 20.60 -18.20
N ASP A 415 -21.64 21.35 -18.02
CA ASP A 415 -22.70 21.01 -17.08
C ASP A 415 -23.47 19.78 -17.57
N GLU A 416 -23.68 19.62 -18.88
CA GLU A 416 -24.33 18.43 -19.45
C GLU A 416 -23.49 17.16 -19.22
N ARG A 417 -22.19 17.20 -19.54
CA ARG A 417 -21.30 16.05 -19.31
C ARG A 417 -21.16 15.71 -17.84
N GLU A 418 -21.07 16.72 -16.98
CA GLU A 418 -21.02 16.51 -15.54
C GLU A 418 -22.32 15.84 -15.04
N ARG A 419 -23.49 16.31 -15.51
CA ARG A 419 -24.78 15.65 -15.23
C ARG A 419 -24.80 14.20 -15.71
N GLU A 420 -24.34 13.92 -16.92
CA GLU A 420 -24.25 12.55 -17.45
C GLU A 420 -23.30 11.67 -16.63
N CYS A 421 -22.15 12.20 -16.20
CA CYS A 421 -21.20 11.48 -15.35
C CYS A 421 -21.83 11.11 -14.00
N TYR A 422 -22.50 12.07 -13.34
CA TYR A 422 -23.20 11.80 -12.08
C TYR A 422 -24.36 10.84 -12.24
N ALA A 423 -25.11 10.91 -13.35
CA ALA A 423 -26.19 9.97 -13.65
C ALA A 423 -25.66 8.54 -13.84
N ARG A 424 -24.56 8.37 -14.58
CA ARG A 424 -23.90 7.06 -14.75
C ARG A 424 -23.39 6.51 -13.41
N LEU A 425 -22.79 7.36 -12.58
CA LEU A 425 -22.34 6.96 -11.25
C LEU A 425 -23.53 6.54 -10.38
N GLN A 426 -24.58 7.36 -10.32
CA GLN A 426 -25.79 7.05 -9.54
C GLN A 426 -26.40 5.72 -9.97
N ALA A 427 -26.55 5.49 -11.28
CA ALA A 427 -27.07 4.24 -11.81
C ALA A 427 -26.20 3.03 -11.42
N LEU A 428 -24.87 3.16 -11.41
CA LEU A 428 -23.97 2.11 -10.92
C LEU A 428 -24.17 1.85 -9.42
N LEU A 429 -24.24 2.91 -8.63
CA LEU A 429 -24.42 2.82 -7.17
C LEU A 429 -25.72 2.10 -6.81
N GLU A 430 -26.83 2.49 -7.44
CA GLU A 430 -28.16 1.96 -7.16
C GLU A 430 -28.36 0.54 -7.67
N ASN A 431 -27.90 0.24 -8.89
CA ASN A 431 -28.23 -1.03 -9.54
C ASN A 431 -27.20 -2.13 -9.29
N GLN A 432 -25.93 -1.79 -9.07
CA GLN A 432 -24.85 -2.79 -8.99
C GLN A 432 -24.18 -2.80 -7.62
N ILE A 433 -23.89 -1.64 -7.02
CA ILE A 433 -23.22 -1.58 -5.71
C ILE A 433 -24.16 -2.01 -4.58
N ARG A 434 -25.46 -1.64 -4.61
CA ARG A 434 -26.44 -2.08 -3.60
C ARG A 434 -26.55 -3.61 -3.48
N GLU A 435 -26.20 -4.35 -4.54
CA GLU A 435 -26.19 -5.82 -4.55
C GLU A 435 -25.06 -6.44 -3.70
N PHE A 436 -24.14 -5.65 -3.12
CA PHE A 436 -23.18 -6.19 -2.17
C PHE A 436 -23.84 -6.51 -0.84
N ASP A 437 -23.98 -7.79 -0.53
CA ASP A 437 -24.62 -8.23 0.71
C ASP A 437 -23.78 -7.96 1.96
N THR A 438 -22.45 -8.00 1.88
CA THR A 438 -21.57 -7.91 3.06
C THR A 438 -21.15 -6.50 3.42
N VAL A 439 -21.23 -5.57 2.47
CA VAL A 439 -20.82 -4.17 2.65
C VAL A 439 -21.78 -3.48 3.61
N GLN A 440 -21.22 -2.84 4.63
CA GLN A 440 -21.93 -2.15 5.70
C GLN A 440 -21.82 -0.64 5.55
N ASP A 441 -20.70 -0.15 5.03
CA ASP A 441 -20.37 1.26 4.87
C ASP A 441 -19.93 1.51 3.42
N LEU A 442 -20.61 2.43 2.75
CA LEU A 442 -20.24 2.95 1.44
C LEU A 442 -19.89 4.43 1.60
N GLN A 443 -18.77 4.84 1.03
CA GLN A 443 -18.36 6.23 1.02
C GLN A 443 -17.94 6.65 -0.40
N VAL A 444 -18.49 7.75 -0.89
CA VAL A 444 -18.27 8.27 -2.23
C VAL A 444 -17.90 9.75 -2.14
N TYR A 445 -16.72 10.07 -2.64
CA TYR A 445 -16.16 11.42 -2.56
C TYR A 445 -15.67 11.88 -3.93
N GLU A 446 -15.69 13.18 -4.15
CA GLU A 446 -14.97 13.87 -5.22
C GLU A 446 -13.69 14.52 -4.65
N ASP A 447 -12.56 14.31 -5.32
CA ASP A 447 -11.24 14.86 -5.02
C ASP A 447 -10.90 14.82 -3.51
N ASP A 448 -10.62 15.98 -2.88
CA ASP A 448 -10.23 16.12 -1.47
C ASP A 448 -11.41 16.01 -0.48
N ARG A 449 -12.35 15.09 -0.72
CA ARG A 449 -13.50 14.72 0.15
C ARG A 449 -14.73 15.61 0.06
N LEU A 450 -15.02 16.16 -1.12
CA LEU A 450 -16.34 16.73 -1.34
C LEU A 450 -17.35 15.59 -1.44
N GLU A 451 -18.37 15.61 -0.59
CA GLU A 451 -19.47 14.64 -0.69
C GLU A 451 -20.16 14.77 -2.05
N VAL A 452 -20.44 13.63 -2.68
CA VAL A 452 -21.09 13.60 -3.99
C VAL A 452 -22.60 13.48 -3.78
N GLU A 453 -23.35 14.50 -4.18
CA GLU A 453 -24.80 14.58 -3.92
C GLU A 453 -25.57 13.35 -4.45
N CYS A 454 -25.23 12.86 -5.64
CA CYS A 454 -25.91 11.70 -6.24
C CYS A 454 -25.63 10.37 -5.52
N ALA A 455 -24.66 10.32 -4.61
CA ALA A 455 -24.33 9.13 -3.84
C ALA A 455 -25.04 9.06 -2.48
N LYS A 456 -25.46 10.21 -1.92
CA LYS A 456 -25.97 10.32 -0.54
C LYS A 456 -27.11 9.36 -0.22
N GLU A 457 -28.05 9.19 -1.15
CA GLU A 457 -29.17 8.27 -0.96
C GLU A 457 -28.69 6.83 -0.81
N THR A 458 -27.73 6.40 -1.63
CA THR A 458 -27.18 5.05 -1.58
C THR A 458 -26.30 4.85 -0.34
N GLU A 459 -25.51 5.84 0.08
CA GLU A 459 -24.76 5.80 1.34
C GLU A 459 -25.70 5.67 2.56
N ALA A 460 -26.78 6.44 2.58
CA ALA A 460 -27.81 6.36 3.61
C ALA A 460 -28.49 4.98 3.61
N TRP A 461 -28.75 4.41 2.43
CA TRP A 461 -29.30 3.07 2.29
C TRP A 461 -28.40 2.00 2.93
N PHE A 462 -27.08 2.05 2.71
CA PHE A 462 -26.13 1.13 3.37
C PHE A 462 -26.13 1.29 4.89
N SER A 463 -26.11 2.54 5.36
CA SER A 463 -26.14 2.86 6.79
C SER A 463 -27.40 2.31 7.47
N GLU A 464 -28.57 2.52 6.86
CA GLU A 464 -29.86 2.06 7.35
C GLU A 464 -29.97 0.54 7.32
N ARG A 465 -29.55 -0.10 6.23
CA ARG A 465 -29.52 -1.57 6.10
C ARG A 465 -28.65 -2.21 7.19
N THR A 466 -27.49 -1.63 7.46
CA THR A 466 -26.58 -2.09 8.53
C THR A 466 -27.22 -1.93 9.91
N ARG A 467 -27.88 -0.80 10.17
CA ARG A 467 -28.60 -0.54 11.41
C ARG A 467 -29.71 -1.58 11.64
N GLN A 468 -30.51 -1.88 10.62
CA GLN A 468 -31.59 -2.87 10.69
C GLN A 468 -31.06 -4.27 11.02
N ARG A 469 -30.02 -4.72 10.30
CA ARG A 469 -29.36 -6.01 10.58
C ARG A 469 -28.80 -6.10 12.01
N GLY A 470 -28.24 -5.00 12.51
CA GLY A 470 -27.77 -4.91 13.90
C GLY A 470 -28.91 -5.10 14.92
N LEU A 471 -30.07 -4.49 14.68
CA LEU A 471 -31.26 -4.64 15.54
C LEU A 471 -31.81 -6.07 15.50
N GLU A 472 -31.87 -6.69 14.32
CA GLU A 472 -32.31 -8.08 14.16
C GLU A 472 -31.38 -9.06 14.89
N ALA A 473 -30.06 -8.88 14.74
CA ALA A 473 -29.06 -9.69 15.44
C ALA A 473 -29.19 -9.56 16.96
N LEU A 474 -29.42 -8.34 17.47
CA LEU A 474 -29.65 -8.09 18.90
C LEU A 474 -30.94 -8.77 19.40
N ALA A 475 -32.03 -8.68 18.63
CA ALA A 475 -33.29 -9.34 18.97
C ALA A 475 -33.12 -10.86 19.03
N LYS A 476 -32.41 -11.45 18.06
CA LYS A 476 -32.10 -12.88 18.02
C LYS A 476 -31.23 -13.31 19.20
N ALA A 477 -30.20 -12.54 19.55
CA ALA A 477 -29.33 -12.82 20.69
C ALA A 477 -30.11 -12.78 22.03
N LYS A 478 -31.00 -11.79 22.20
CA LYS A 478 -31.89 -11.73 23.38
C LYS A 478 -32.81 -12.93 23.47
N LEU A 479 -33.36 -13.40 22.34
CA LEU A 479 -34.20 -14.60 22.31
C LEU A 479 -33.41 -15.85 22.69
N GLN A 480 -32.20 -16.01 22.14
CA GLN A 480 -31.32 -17.16 22.47
C GLN A 480 -30.91 -17.18 23.94
N SER A 481 -30.55 -16.02 24.52
CA SER A 481 -30.26 -15.91 25.96
C SER A 481 -31.45 -16.36 26.80
N ARG A 482 -32.66 -15.90 26.48
CA ARG A 482 -33.88 -16.32 27.20
C ARG A 482 -34.15 -17.82 27.09
N MET A 483 -33.86 -18.44 25.94
CA MET A 483 -34.00 -19.89 25.76
C MET A 483 -32.95 -20.68 26.56
N GLN A 484 -31.73 -20.15 26.69
CA GLN A 484 -30.68 -20.74 27.53
C GLN A 484 -31.01 -20.63 29.02
N ASP A 485 -31.54 -19.50 29.46
CA ASP A 485 -31.98 -19.29 30.85
C ASP A 485 -33.13 -20.25 31.23
N LEU A 486 -34.01 -20.57 30.27
CA LEU A 486 -35.10 -21.55 30.46
C LEU A 486 -34.62 -23.00 30.48
N THR A 487 -33.48 -23.33 29.89
CA THR A 487 -32.94 -24.70 29.86
C THR A 487 -32.03 -25.02 31.03
N VAL A 488 -31.42 -24.01 31.67
CA VAL A 488 -30.62 -24.18 32.90
C VAL A 488 -31.50 -24.25 34.15
N GLY A 489 -32.75 -23.73 34.08
CA GLY A 489 -33.68 -23.73 35.21
C GLY A 489 -34.37 -25.06 35.54
N ASP A 490 -34.24 -26.10 34.70
CA ASP A 490 -34.94 -27.39 34.87
C ASP A 490 -34.06 -28.53 35.42
N ASP A 491 -32.74 -28.37 35.48
CA ASP A 491 -31.82 -29.43 35.95
C ASP A 491 -31.58 -29.45 37.48
N ASP A 492 -32.06 -28.44 38.24
CA ASP A 492 -31.92 -28.40 39.71
C ASP A 492 -33.18 -28.90 40.47
N ALA A 493 -34.18 -29.46 39.77
CA ALA A 493 -35.45 -29.87 40.40
C ALA A 493 -35.55 -31.37 40.78
N THR A 494 -34.50 -32.19 40.61
CA THR A 494 -34.57 -33.62 40.97
C THR A 494 -33.34 -34.14 41.73
N SER A 495 -33.23 -33.82 43.01
CA SER A 495 -32.53 -34.68 43.98
C SER A 495 -32.75 -34.17 45.40
N TYR A 496 -33.84 -34.56 46.06
CA TYR A 496 -33.88 -34.92 47.48
C TYR A 496 -35.20 -35.64 47.74
N VAL A 497 -35.24 -36.94 47.39
CA VAL A 497 -36.12 -37.89 48.07
C VAL A 497 -35.19 -38.75 48.91
N GLU A 498 -34.96 -38.29 50.14
CA GLU A 498 -34.41 -39.12 51.21
C GLU A 498 -35.41 -40.23 51.53
N THR A 499 -34.95 -41.48 51.51
CA THR A 499 -35.57 -42.55 52.28
C THR A 499 -34.51 -43.48 52.87
N PHE A 500 -34.81 -43.89 54.12
CA PHE A 500 -34.21 -44.91 55.00
C PHE A 500 -32.98 -44.45 55.81
N VAL A 501 -33.02 -44.40 57.15
CA VAL A 501 -33.62 -45.33 58.14
C VAL A 501 -34.41 -44.60 59.24
#